data_AF-A0A920CUM2-F1
#
_entry.id   AF-A0A920CUM2-F1
#
_cell.length_a   1.000
_cell.length_b   1.000
_cell.length_c   1.000
_cell.angle_alpha   90.00
_cell.angle_beta   90.00
_cell.angle_gamma   90.00
#
_symmetry.space_group_name_H-M   'P 1'
#
loop_
_entity.id
_entity.type
_entity.pdbx_description
1 polymer ?
#
loop_
_entity_poly.entity_id
_entity_poly.type
_entity_poly.pdbx_seq_one_letter_code
_entity_poly.pdbx_strand_id
1 'polypeptide(L)'
;MDVIRLNELLPLDKKVTTIYTGSELLLAYELDKYAQTLLKKKLVLSDVTISEELLIGEHFSFVVTNGLDVGFKPIGTLKPYSDRNFFTKSVEGVYFKKDTDDEVVFELQSDIMANQVLNASSKKSAGYISLIAYIMVRSAKVNKPIPKLIIDHGAVYPDGFEYVDLYILMRFGNSLLDGLVEIRYLEESSTDKIQLDKFYNEAADGPSEIKEHQFDWIAFVMQFRQRGWMNRFYNKAEKFQYLTSEFEIGDVVLLYERIGATESNPGKLSECYPAVIEGFDEDSISLTYYPRVKTRLTEEIEIEAINSIPEELRVAQKIPTYVREKGNRTLISHRDDKIMRYDQETYFFGKTVKFNLNDFGVERYTYNENNFLQQLFETDGSYQFIPTNEGDKLAFFSTIDTVYHVFEDYNVEYKKDRFLEKYYYSKNRKPGYSIRLLDPKEG
;
A
#
# COMPACT_ATOMS: atom_id res chain seq x y z
N MET A 1 -11.33 20.41 -34.02
CA MET A 1 -11.90 19.72 -32.85
C MET A 1 -11.62 20.60 -31.66
N ASP A 2 -12.62 20.86 -30.81
CA ASP A 2 -12.42 21.67 -29.61
C ASP A 2 -11.49 20.94 -28.64
N VAL A 3 -10.79 21.69 -27.79
CA VAL A 3 -9.87 21.13 -26.80
C VAL A 3 -10.45 21.20 -25.40
N ILE A 4 -10.01 20.29 -24.55
CA ILE A 4 -10.25 20.28 -23.10
C ILE A 4 -8.93 19.99 -22.38
N ARG A 5 -8.73 20.57 -21.19
CA ARG A 5 -7.54 20.33 -20.36
C ARG A 5 -7.82 19.26 -19.31
N LEU A 6 -6.77 18.61 -18.82
CA LEU A 6 -6.88 17.55 -17.81
C LEU A 6 -7.63 18.04 -16.56
N ASN A 7 -7.23 19.20 -16.03
CA ASN A 7 -7.81 19.77 -14.82
C ASN A 7 -9.29 20.18 -14.96
N GLU A 8 -9.86 20.22 -16.18
CA GLU A 8 -11.30 20.47 -16.38
C GLU A 8 -12.15 19.20 -16.23
N LEU A 9 -11.53 18.02 -16.19
CA LEU A 9 -12.20 16.72 -16.05
C LEU A 9 -11.98 16.07 -14.68
N LEU A 10 -11.12 16.65 -13.85
CA LEU A 10 -10.78 16.16 -12.52
C LEU A 10 -11.71 16.73 -11.44
N PRO A 11 -11.72 16.14 -10.22
CA PRO A 11 -12.43 16.71 -9.08
C PRO A 11 -11.97 18.14 -8.78
N LEU A 12 -12.88 18.99 -8.30
CA LEU A 12 -12.64 20.43 -8.11
C LEU A 12 -11.51 20.73 -7.10
N ASP A 13 -11.27 19.83 -6.14
CA ASP A 13 -10.23 19.91 -5.13
C ASP A 13 -8.86 19.40 -5.62
N LYS A 14 -8.81 18.77 -6.81
CA LYS A 14 -7.60 18.21 -7.38
C LYS A 14 -7.09 19.10 -8.50
N LYS A 15 -5.79 19.45 -8.43
CA LYS A 15 -5.09 20.16 -9.50
C LYS A 15 -3.77 19.46 -9.81
N VAL A 16 -3.67 18.95 -11.02
CA VAL A 16 -2.47 18.29 -11.53
C VAL A 16 -1.60 19.30 -12.24
N THR A 17 -0.34 19.36 -11.82
CA THR A 17 0.73 20.12 -12.49
C THR A 17 1.79 19.20 -13.10
N THR A 18 1.91 17.99 -12.56
CA THR A 18 2.88 16.98 -12.98
C THR A 18 2.25 15.59 -12.91
N ILE A 19 2.48 14.77 -13.93
CA ILE A 19 2.13 13.34 -13.94
C ILE A 19 3.34 12.52 -13.47
N TYR A 20 3.14 11.74 -12.40
CA TYR A 20 4.16 10.99 -11.69
C TYR A 20 4.09 9.48 -11.93
N THR A 21 2.93 8.93 -12.30
CA THR A 21 2.77 7.48 -12.49
C THR A 21 2.30 7.09 -13.89
N GLY A 22 2.55 5.83 -14.27
CA GLY A 22 2.01 5.25 -15.49
C GLY A 22 0.48 5.18 -15.46
N SER A 23 -0.12 4.86 -14.30
CA SER A 23 -1.57 4.82 -14.13
C SER A 23 -2.23 6.19 -14.34
N GLU A 24 -1.59 7.29 -13.97
CA GLU A 24 -2.07 8.65 -14.27
C GLU A 24 -2.03 8.96 -15.78
N LEU A 25 -1.00 8.51 -16.50
CA LEU A 25 -0.98 8.60 -17.96
C LEU A 25 -2.11 7.78 -18.59
N LEU A 26 -2.36 6.57 -18.08
CA LEU A 26 -3.48 5.74 -18.55
C LEU A 26 -4.82 6.41 -18.28
N LEU A 27 -5.01 7.04 -17.12
CA LEU A 27 -6.21 7.81 -16.82
C LEU A 27 -6.38 8.98 -17.81
N ALA A 28 -5.31 9.74 -18.09
CA ALA A 28 -5.37 10.83 -19.06
C ALA A 28 -5.73 10.32 -20.47
N TYR A 29 -5.15 9.22 -20.92
CA TYR A 29 -5.49 8.58 -22.19
C TYR A 29 -6.97 8.15 -22.24
N GLU A 30 -7.47 7.54 -21.17
CA GLU A 30 -8.86 7.12 -21.07
C GLU A 30 -9.83 8.31 -21.02
N LEU A 31 -9.48 9.40 -20.33
CA LEU A 31 -10.21 10.66 -20.34
C LEU A 31 -10.27 11.28 -21.74
N ASP A 32 -9.16 11.28 -22.50
CA ASP A 32 -9.14 11.73 -23.88
C ASP A 32 -10.10 10.92 -24.75
N LYS A 33 -10.01 9.59 -24.66
CA LYS A 33 -10.89 8.67 -25.40
C LYS A 33 -12.36 9.01 -25.19
N TYR A 34 -12.80 9.16 -23.93
CA TYR A 34 -14.20 9.48 -23.64
C TYR A 34 -14.57 10.93 -23.90
N ALA A 35 -13.65 11.89 -23.75
CA ALA A 35 -13.89 13.28 -24.12
C ALA A 35 -14.17 13.41 -25.62
N GLN A 36 -13.44 12.67 -26.45
CA GLN A 36 -13.66 12.66 -27.89
C GLN A 36 -15.02 12.04 -28.26
N THR A 37 -15.43 10.95 -27.61
CA THR A 37 -16.71 10.31 -27.91
C THR A 37 -17.91 11.07 -27.36
N LEU A 38 -17.86 11.49 -26.08
CA LEU A 38 -18.99 12.06 -25.35
C LEU A 38 -19.11 13.59 -25.45
N LEU A 39 -17.98 14.31 -25.48
CA LEU A 39 -17.92 15.77 -25.51
C LEU A 39 -17.55 16.34 -26.89
N LYS A 40 -17.06 15.50 -27.80
CA LYS A 40 -16.47 15.92 -29.10
C LYS A 40 -15.27 16.87 -28.92
N LYS A 41 -14.54 16.72 -27.81
CA LYS A 41 -13.33 17.47 -27.48
C LYS A 41 -12.10 16.56 -27.41
N LYS A 42 -10.94 17.07 -27.77
CA LYS A 42 -9.65 16.38 -27.60
C LYS A 42 -8.98 16.85 -26.31
N LEU A 43 -8.50 15.93 -25.48
CA LEU A 43 -7.71 16.26 -24.31
C LEU A 43 -6.30 16.68 -24.72
N VAL A 44 -5.80 17.76 -24.11
CA VAL A 44 -4.42 18.22 -24.27
C VAL A 44 -3.75 18.37 -22.90
N LEU A 45 -2.48 17.97 -22.80
CA LEU A 45 -1.68 18.07 -21.57
C LEU A 45 -0.65 19.22 -21.62
N SER A 46 -0.90 20.27 -22.41
CA SER A 46 0.07 21.37 -22.59
C SER A 46 0.32 22.22 -21.34
N ASP A 47 -0.54 22.13 -20.33
CA ASP A 47 -0.39 22.79 -19.02
C ASP A 47 0.05 21.83 -17.90
N VAL A 48 0.40 20.59 -18.24
CA VAL A 48 0.82 19.55 -17.30
C VAL A 48 2.17 18.99 -17.74
N THR A 49 3.10 18.86 -16.80
CA THR A 49 4.38 18.22 -17.08
C THR A 49 4.29 16.70 -16.86
N ILE A 50 5.17 15.93 -17.51
CA ILE A 50 5.28 14.49 -17.30
C ILE A 50 6.67 14.22 -16.74
N SER A 51 6.75 13.48 -15.64
CA SER A 51 8.03 13.14 -15.01
C SER A 51 8.98 12.43 -15.99
N GLU A 52 10.26 12.80 -15.95
CA GLU A 52 11.27 12.34 -16.92
C GLU A 52 11.38 10.82 -16.99
N GLU A 53 11.25 10.15 -15.85
CA GLU A 53 11.30 8.69 -15.70
C GLU A 53 10.20 7.99 -16.50
N LEU A 54 9.02 8.61 -16.64
CA LEU A 54 7.92 8.05 -17.42
C LEU A 54 8.14 8.18 -18.93
N LEU A 55 8.87 9.20 -19.38
CA LEU A 55 9.06 9.48 -20.81
C LEU A 55 9.76 8.35 -21.55
N ILE A 56 10.57 7.56 -20.83
CA ILE A 56 11.27 6.39 -21.36
C ILE A 56 10.51 5.06 -21.14
N GLY A 57 9.31 5.14 -20.55
CA GLY A 57 8.48 3.99 -20.18
C GLY A 57 7.55 3.50 -21.28
N GLU A 58 7.02 2.29 -21.09
CA GLU A 58 6.02 1.69 -21.98
C GLU A 58 4.69 2.42 -21.92
N HIS A 59 4.30 2.96 -20.76
CA HIS A 59 3.06 3.72 -20.57
C HIS A 59 3.04 4.98 -21.41
N PHE A 60 4.11 5.78 -21.38
CA PHE A 60 4.24 6.97 -22.22
C PHE A 60 4.21 6.61 -23.71
N SER A 61 4.96 5.57 -24.08
CA SER A 61 5.00 5.09 -25.46
C SER A 61 3.61 4.65 -25.96
N PHE A 62 2.85 3.95 -25.12
CA PHE A 62 1.47 3.55 -25.40
C PHE A 62 0.56 4.76 -25.61
N VAL A 63 0.48 5.69 -24.66
CA VAL A 63 -0.50 6.79 -24.76
C VAL A 63 -0.23 7.73 -25.92
N VAL A 64 1.05 8.02 -26.22
CA VAL A 64 1.42 8.88 -27.36
C VAL A 64 1.16 8.18 -28.69
N THR A 65 1.53 6.89 -28.80
CA THR A 65 1.27 6.12 -30.03
C THR A 65 -0.22 6.00 -30.31
N ASN A 66 -1.05 5.98 -29.27
CA ASN A 66 -2.51 5.93 -29.37
C ASN A 66 -3.18 7.32 -29.37
N GLY A 67 -2.42 8.39 -29.61
CA GLY A 67 -2.95 9.70 -30.01
C GLY A 67 -3.18 10.73 -28.92
N LEU A 68 -2.82 10.43 -27.66
CA LEU A 68 -2.90 11.41 -26.57
C LEU A 68 -1.96 12.59 -26.87
N ASP A 69 -2.50 13.81 -26.77
CA ASP A 69 -1.74 15.03 -26.98
C ASP A 69 -1.00 15.44 -25.70
N VAL A 70 0.26 15.03 -25.60
CA VAL A 70 1.12 15.34 -24.44
C VAL A 70 1.67 16.77 -24.46
N GLY A 71 1.29 17.62 -25.41
CA GLY A 71 1.69 19.03 -25.48
C GLY A 71 3.11 19.28 -25.99
N PHE A 72 3.87 18.23 -26.27
CA PHE A 72 5.21 18.29 -26.87
C PHE A 72 5.46 17.09 -27.79
N LYS A 73 6.44 17.21 -28.68
CA LYS A 73 6.88 16.10 -29.52
C LYS A 73 7.88 15.23 -28.73
N PRO A 74 7.65 13.91 -28.60
CA PRO A 74 8.62 13.02 -27.96
C PRO A 74 10.01 13.15 -28.58
N ILE A 75 11.02 13.19 -27.72
CA ILE A 75 12.43 13.24 -28.14
C ILE A 75 12.94 11.81 -28.18
N GLY A 76 13.49 11.38 -29.32
CA GLY A 76 14.06 10.04 -29.50
C GLY A 76 13.05 8.97 -29.91
N THR A 77 13.49 7.72 -29.87
CA THR A 77 12.67 6.54 -30.21
C THR A 77 11.87 6.11 -28.99
N LEU A 78 10.55 6.00 -29.14
CA LEU A 78 9.66 5.50 -28.09
C LEU A 78 10.00 4.04 -27.73
N LYS A 79 9.87 3.70 -26.45
CA LYS A 79 10.11 2.34 -25.97
C LYS A 79 9.06 1.39 -26.57
N PRO A 80 9.47 0.22 -27.12
CA PRO A 80 8.51 -0.79 -27.55
C PRO A 80 7.61 -1.21 -26.40
N TYR A 81 6.33 -1.41 -26.69
CA TYR A 81 5.35 -1.86 -25.69
C TYR A 81 4.46 -2.96 -26.28
N SER A 82 3.82 -3.75 -25.41
CA SER A 82 2.90 -4.81 -25.81
C SER A 82 1.45 -4.35 -25.62
N ASP A 83 0.65 -4.34 -26.71
CA ASP A 83 -0.79 -4.04 -26.64
C ASP A 83 -1.56 -4.98 -25.69
N ARG A 84 -1.00 -6.14 -25.35
CA ARG A 84 -1.60 -7.08 -24.38
C ARG A 84 -1.57 -6.55 -22.96
N ASN A 85 -0.70 -5.59 -22.65
CA ASN A 85 -0.55 -4.99 -21.34
C ASN A 85 -1.53 -3.82 -21.10
N PHE A 86 -2.17 -3.30 -22.16
CA PHE A 86 -3.00 -2.09 -22.08
C PHE A 86 -4.45 -2.35 -22.46
N PHE A 87 -5.37 -1.66 -21.80
CA PHE A 87 -6.78 -1.68 -22.13
C PHE A 87 -7.08 -0.74 -23.30
N THR A 88 -7.73 -1.25 -24.35
CA THR A 88 -8.04 -0.47 -25.57
C THR A 88 -9.51 -0.54 -25.96
N LYS A 89 -10.34 -1.27 -25.19
CA LYS A 89 -11.78 -1.38 -25.44
C LYS A 89 -12.51 -0.16 -24.88
N SER A 90 -13.80 -0.01 -25.19
CA SER A 90 -14.67 0.98 -24.56
C SER A 90 -15.51 0.32 -23.46
N VAL A 91 -15.78 1.05 -22.38
CA VAL A 91 -16.73 0.66 -21.32
C VAL A 91 -18.12 1.28 -21.54
N GLU A 92 -18.34 1.96 -22.68
CA GLU A 92 -19.68 2.41 -23.07
C GLU A 92 -20.64 1.21 -23.13
N GLY A 93 -21.75 1.30 -22.40
CA GLY A 93 -22.74 0.23 -22.30
C GLY A 93 -22.54 -0.73 -21.13
N VAL A 94 -21.52 -0.54 -20.29
CA VAL A 94 -21.43 -1.20 -18.97
C VAL A 94 -22.68 -0.89 -18.14
N TYR A 95 -23.18 -1.91 -17.45
CA TYR A 95 -24.34 -1.80 -16.57
C TYR A 95 -23.90 -1.48 -15.14
N PHE A 96 -24.57 -0.50 -14.53
CA PHE A 96 -24.40 -0.15 -13.14
C PHE A 96 -25.63 -0.61 -12.34
N LYS A 97 -25.39 -1.33 -11.24
CA LYS A 97 -26.43 -1.74 -10.28
C LYS A 97 -27.15 -0.52 -9.69
N LYS A 98 -26.41 0.57 -9.51
CA LYS A 98 -26.93 1.88 -9.09
C LYS A 98 -26.17 2.98 -9.82
N ASP A 99 -26.90 3.99 -10.29
CA ASP A 99 -26.34 5.12 -11.03
C ASP A 99 -27.09 6.40 -10.62
N THR A 100 -26.55 7.11 -9.63
CA THR A 100 -27.10 8.38 -9.12
C THR A 100 -26.08 9.50 -9.25
N ASP A 101 -26.50 10.73 -8.93
CA ASP A 101 -25.61 11.90 -8.95
C ASP A 101 -24.53 11.84 -7.88
N ASP A 102 -24.77 11.10 -6.79
CA ASP A 102 -23.86 10.99 -5.65
C ASP A 102 -22.98 9.73 -5.72
N GLU A 103 -23.52 8.61 -6.21
CA GLU A 103 -22.80 7.34 -6.26
C GLU A 103 -23.17 6.47 -7.47
N VAL A 104 -22.17 5.71 -7.92
CA VAL A 104 -22.30 4.69 -8.95
C VAL A 104 -21.80 3.38 -8.38
N VAL A 105 -22.66 2.35 -8.40
CA VAL A 105 -22.30 1.01 -7.93
C VAL A 105 -22.12 0.09 -9.12
N PHE A 106 -20.89 -0.38 -9.31
CA PHE A 106 -20.53 -1.40 -10.28
C PHE A 106 -20.42 -2.76 -9.59
N GLU A 107 -21.21 -3.73 -10.05
CA GLU A 107 -21.10 -5.13 -9.63
C GLU A 107 -21.01 -5.99 -10.88
N LEU A 108 -19.93 -6.78 -11.02
CA LEU A 108 -19.70 -7.57 -12.24
C LEU A 108 -20.88 -8.52 -12.55
N GLN A 109 -21.48 -9.11 -11.52
CA GLN A 109 -22.55 -10.10 -11.64
C GLN A 109 -23.93 -9.50 -11.94
N SER A 110 -24.10 -8.19 -11.81
CA SER A 110 -25.40 -7.54 -12.00
C SER A 110 -25.90 -7.59 -13.45
N ASP A 111 -24.98 -7.55 -14.43
CA ASP A 111 -25.23 -7.92 -15.83
C ASP A 111 -23.92 -8.40 -16.47
N ILE A 112 -23.71 -9.71 -16.48
CA ILE A 112 -22.47 -10.33 -16.99
C ILE A 112 -22.22 -9.98 -18.46
N MET A 113 -23.27 -9.88 -19.27
CA MET A 113 -23.14 -9.65 -20.71
C MET A 113 -22.72 -8.21 -21.01
N ALA A 114 -23.32 -7.24 -20.32
CA ALA A 114 -22.93 -5.84 -20.40
C ALA A 114 -21.52 -5.59 -19.83
N ASN A 115 -21.17 -6.31 -18.74
CA ASN A 115 -19.95 -6.05 -17.97
C ASN A 115 -18.75 -6.91 -18.39
N GLN A 116 -18.92 -7.84 -19.36
CA GLN A 116 -17.87 -8.76 -19.82
C GLN A 116 -16.58 -8.05 -20.27
N VAL A 117 -16.67 -6.79 -20.72
CA VAL A 117 -15.51 -6.02 -21.18
C VAL A 117 -14.49 -5.78 -20.07
N LEU A 118 -14.97 -5.67 -18.82
CA LEU A 118 -14.16 -5.51 -17.61
C LEU A 118 -13.68 -6.84 -17.03
N ASN A 119 -14.25 -7.97 -17.47
CA ASN A 119 -13.87 -9.31 -16.99
C ASN A 119 -12.75 -9.97 -17.82
N ALA A 120 -12.11 -9.24 -18.75
CA ALA A 120 -11.01 -9.77 -19.54
C ALA A 120 -9.73 -9.87 -18.67
N SER A 121 -9.37 -11.10 -18.28
CA SER A 121 -8.45 -11.41 -17.16
C SER A 121 -7.10 -10.69 -17.16
N SER A 122 -6.47 -10.44 -18.31
CA SER A 122 -5.13 -9.82 -18.33
C SER A 122 -5.13 -8.28 -18.32
N LYS A 123 -6.31 -7.63 -18.38
CA LYS A 123 -6.43 -6.16 -18.52
C LYS A 123 -7.41 -5.52 -17.54
N LYS A 124 -7.84 -6.26 -16.52
CA LYS A 124 -8.88 -5.83 -15.59
C LYS A 124 -8.55 -4.48 -14.92
N SER A 125 -7.32 -4.33 -14.42
CA SER A 125 -6.84 -3.10 -13.76
C SER A 125 -7.00 -1.85 -14.62
N ALA A 126 -6.47 -1.86 -15.85
CA ALA A 126 -6.65 -0.76 -16.79
C ALA A 126 -8.12 -0.60 -17.26
N GLY A 127 -8.90 -1.67 -17.27
CA GLY A 127 -10.34 -1.61 -17.51
C GLY A 127 -11.07 -0.76 -16.45
N TYR A 128 -10.71 -0.90 -15.18
CA TYR A 128 -11.27 -0.07 -14.11
C TYR A 128 -10.86 1.41 -14.20
N ILE A 129 -9.64 1.72 -14.68
CA ILE A 129 -9.26 3.11 -15.03
C ILE A 129 -10.22 3.64 -16.11
N SER A 130 -10.51 2.83 -17.11
CA SER A 130 -11.45 3.19 -18.18
C SER A 130 -12.86 3.46 -17.63
N LEU A 131 -13.32 2.64 -16.68
CA LEU A 131 -14.63 2.82 -16.05
C LEU A 131 -14.73 4.16 -15.31
N ILE A 132 -13.75 4.51 -14.48
CA ILE A 132 -13.77 5.79 -13.76
C ILE A 132 -13.62 6.97 -14.71
N ALA A 133 -12.76 6.88 -15.74
CA ALA A 133 -12.63 7.92 -16.76
C ALA A 133 -13.97 8.19 -17.50
N TYR A 134 -14.70 7.13 -17.84
CA TYR A 134 -16.02 7.24 -18.44
C TYR A 134 -17.01 7.99 -17.53
N ILE A 135 -17.03 7.65 -16.23
CA ILE A 135 -17.87 8.33 -15.23
C ILE A 135 -17.49 9.81 -15.12
N MET A 136 -16.20 10.15 -15.04
CA MET A 136 -15.72 11.53 -14.94
C MET A 136 -16.15 12.38 -16.14
N VAL A 137 -15.95 11.89 -17.36
CA VAL A 137 -16.34 12.61 -18.58
C VAL A 137 -17.86 12.70 -18.70
N ARG A 138 -18.59 11.66 -18.31
CA ARG A 138 -20.05 11.68 -18.28
C ARG A 138 -20.59 12.74 -17.33
N SER A 139 -20.01 12.88 -16.14
CA SER A 139 -20.33 13.96 -15.19
C SER A 139 -20.03 15.34 -15.76
N ALA A 140 -18.87 15.52 -16.39
CA ALA A 140 -18.50 16.77 -17.04
C ALA A 140 -19.49 17.16 -18.16
N LYS A 141 -19.97 16.18 -18.95
CA LYS A 141 -20.96 16.40 -20.02
C LYS A 141 -22.25 17.03 -19.52
N VAL A 142 -22.70 16.64 -18.33
CA VAL A 142 -23.95 17.12 -17.71
C VAL A 142 -23.71 18.20 -16.66
N ASN A 143 -22.46 18.68 -16.52
CA ASN A 143 -22.03 19.67 -15.53
C ASN A 143 -22.44 19.31 -14.09
N LYS A 144 -22.22 18.05 -13.71
CA LYS A 144 -22.46 17.54 -12.35
C LYS A 144 -21.15 17.15 -11.67
N PRO A 145 -21.13 17.09 -10.33
CA PRO A 145 -20.04 16.46 -9.59
C PRO A 145 -19.76 15.04 -10.07
N ILE A 146 -18.53 14.59 -9.87
CA ILE A 146 -18.14 13.20 -10.14
C ILE A 146 -18.71 12.35 -8.99
N PRO A 147 -19.61 11.40 -9.24
CA PRO A 147 -20.15 10.53 -8.20
C PRO A 147 -19.06 9.61 -7.67
N LYS A 148 -19.21 9.17 -6.41
CA LYS A 148 -18.36 8.14 -5.83
C LYS A 148 -18.58 6.82 -6.56
N LEU A 149 -17.50 6.19 -7.03
CA LEU A 149 -17.55 4.85 -7.61
C LEU A 149 -17.38 3.81 -6.50
N ILE A 150 -18.37 2.94 -6.37
CA ILE A 150 -18.32 1.77 -5.50
C ILE A 150 -18.20 0.53 -6.39
N ILE A 151 -17.10 -0.20 -6.23
CA ILE A 151 -16.89 -1.49 -6.89
C ILE A 151 -17.28 -2.58 -5.90
N ASP A 152 -18.44 -3.19 -6.11
CA ASP A 152 -18.91 -4.37 -5.38
C ASP A 152 -18.28 -5.60 -6.02
N HIS A 153 -17.17 -6.07 -5.45
CA HIS A 153 -16.36 -7.13 -6.04
C HIS A 153 -17.08 -8.49 -6.00
N GLY A 154 -17.99 -8.70 -5.04
CA GLY A 154 -18.78 -9.93 -4.92
C GLY A 154 -17.97 -11.17 -4.51
N ALA A 155 -16.67 -11.04 -4.25
CA ALA A 155 -15.82 -12.08 -3.69
C ALA A 155 -15.01 -11.53 -2.51
N VAL A 156 -14.44 -12.45 -1.72
CA VAL A 156 -13.65 -12.09 -0.54
C VAL A 156 -12.31 -11.46 -0.96
N TYR A 157 -11.76 -11.84 -2.11
CA TYR A 157 -10.46 -11.39 -2.59
C TYR A 157 -10.46 -11.12 -4.09
N PRO A 158 -9.76 -10.06 -4.55
CA PRO A 158 -9.57 -9.79 -5.96
C PRO A 158 -8.51 -10.69 -6.59
N ASP A 159 -8.61 -10.83 -7.91
CA ASP A 159 -7.72 -11.69 -8.69
C ASP A 159 -6.37 -10.98 -8.94
N GLY A 160 -5.37 -11.27 -8.11
CA GLY A 160 -3.98 -10.87 -8.36
C GLY A 160 -3.79 -9.35 -8.49
N PHE A 161 -3.61 -8.85 -9.71
CA PHE A 161 -3.32 -7.44 -10.01
C PHE A 161 -4.58 -6.63 -10.41
N GLU A 162 -5.78 -7.16 -10.16
CA GLU A 162 -7.06 -6.65 -10.69
C GLU A 162 -7.34 -5.16 -10.42
N TYR A 163 -6.91 -4.61 -9.27
CA TYR A 163 -7.18 -3.21 -8.87
C TYR A 163 -5.94 -2.34 -8.73
N VAL A 164 -4.79 -2.82 -9.16
CA VAL A 164 -3.50 -2.18 -8.86
C VAL A 164 -3.43 -0.74 -9.33
N ASP A 165 -3.91 -0.44 -10.54
CA ASP A 165 -3.91 0.92 -11.06
C ASP A 165 -4.87 1.84 -10.29
N LEU A 166 -5.99 1.31 -9.79
CA LEU A 166 -6.87 2.09 -8.92
C LEU A 166 -6.18 2.43 -7.60
N TYR A 167 -5.54 1.46 -6.96
CA TYR A 167 -4.76 1.71 -5.74
C TYR A 167 -3.63 2.72 -6.00
N ILE A 168 -2.95 2.63 -7.16
CA ILE A 168 -1.97 3.64 -7.58
C ILE A 168 -2.59 5.04 -7.64
N LEU A 169 -3.73 5.18 -8.31
CA LEU A 169 -4.45 6.45 -8.44
C LEU A 169 -5.10 6.94 -7.14
N MET A 170 -5.35 6.06 -6.17
CA MET A 170 -5.90 6.41 -4.86
C MET A 170 -4.82 6.86 -3.87
N ARG A 171 -3.62 6.24 -3.90
CA ARG A 171 -2.62 6.37 -2.84
C ARG A 171 -1.32 7.05 -3.26
N PHE A 172 -0.96 6.99 -4.54
CA PHE A 172 0.34 7.43 -5.04
C PHE A 172 0.21 8.53 -6.10
N GLY A 173 1.32 9.18 -6.43
CA GLY A 173 1.34 10.31 -7.38
C GLY A 173 0.51 11.49 -6.85
N ASN A 174 -0.46 11.94 -7.63
CA ASN A 174 -1.41 13.00 -7.24
C ASN A 174 -2.63 12.49 -6.45
N SER A 175 -2.75 11.18 -6.21
CA SER A 175 -3.87 10.57 -5.50
C SER A 175 -5.23 11.06 -6.03
N LEU A 176 -5.40 10.97 -7.36
CA LEU A 176 -6.54 11.52 -8.12
C LEU A 176 -7.89 10.89 -7.75
N LEU A 177 -7.88 9.67 -7.23
CA LEU A 177 -9.08 8.91 -6.89
C LEU A 177 -9.29 8.75 -5.38
N ASP A 178 -8.46 9.41 -4.56
CA ASP A 178 -8.62 9.42 -3.11
C ASP A 178 -10.02 9.94 -2.71
N GLY A 179 -10.74 9.15 -1.94
CA GLY A 179 -12.14 9.40 -1.55
C GLY A 179 -13.20 9.20 -2.64
N LEU A 180 -12.82 9.06 -3.91
CA LEU A 180 -13.76 8.88 -5.03
C LEU A 180 -14.08 7.42 -5.34
N VAL A 181 -13.18 6.50 -4.99
CA VAL A 181 -13.34 5.07 -5.26
C VAL A 181 -13.37 4.30 -3.95
N GLU A 182 -14.32 3.38 -3.84
CA GLU A 182 -14.43 2.40 -2.76
C GLU A 182 -14.55 1.02 -3.37
N ILE A 183 -13.77 0.06 -2.87
CA ILE A 183 -13.85 -1.34 -3.28
C ILE A 183 -14.43 -2.12 -2.11
N ARG A 184 -15.59 -2.75 -2.32
CA ARG A 184 -16.26 -3.59 -1.33
C ARG A 184 -16.00 -5.04 -1.63
N TYR A 185 -15.56 -5.78 -0.61
CA TYR A 185 -15.37 -7.22 -0.66
C TYR A 185 -16.52 -7.91 0.06
N LEU A 186 -16.78 -9.17 -0.30
CA LEU A 186 -17.72 -9.99 0.44
C LEU A 186 -17.16 -10.22 1.85
N GLU A 187 -17.89 -9.79 2.88
CA GLU A 187 -17.52 -10.09 4.26
C GLU A 187 -17.50 -11.61 4.45
N GLU A 188 -16.42 -12.15 5.03
CA GLU A 188 -16.41 -13.55 5.45
C GLU A 188 -17.50 -13.73 6.51
N SER A 189 -18.59 -14.41 6.16
CA SER A 189 -19.66 -14.73 7.11
C SER A 189 -19.11 -15.67 8.19
N SER A 190 -18.70 -15.11 9.32
CA SER A 190 -18.17 -15.88 10.44
C SER A 190 -19.16 -15.92 11.59
N THR A 191 -20.05 -16.90 11.58
CA THR A 191 -20.70 -17.32 12.82
C THR A 191 -19.70 -18.14 13.66
N ASP A 192 -19.42 -17.63 14.87
CA ASP A 192 -18.91 -18.33 16.06
C ASP A 192 -17.42 -18.67 16.22
N LYS A 193 -16.53 -18.49 15.22
CA LYS A 193 -15.07 -18.72 15.43
C LYS A 193 -14.19 -17.47 15.46
N ILE A 194 -14.65 -16.35 14.89
CA ILE A 194 -13.79 -15.17 14.69
C ILE A 194 -13.69 -14.28 15.93
N GLN A 195 -14.61 -14.29 16.91
CA GLN A 195 -14.46 -13.35 18.03
C GLN A 195 -13.32 -13.71 18.99
N LEU A 196 -13.03 -15.00 19.20
CA LEU A 196 -11.83 -15.39 19.96
C LEU A 196 -10.58 -15.25 19.08
N ASP A 197 -10.62 -15.68 17.82
CA ASP A 197 -9.47 -15.56 16.92
C ASP A 197 -9.14 -14.09 16.60
N LYS A 198 -10.08 -13.15 16.53
CA LYS A 198 -9.79 -11.71 16.41
C LYS A 198 -9.12 -11.18 17.66
N PHE A 199 -9.64 -11.47 18.84
CA PHE A 199 -9.03 -11.01 20.09
C PHE A 199 -7.61 -11.60 20.28
N TYR A 200 -7.38 -12.86 19.89
CA TYR A 200 -6.06 -13.49 19.94
C TYR A 200 -5.14 -13.11 18.76
N ASN A 201 -5.66 -12.80 17.57
CA ASN A 201 -4.86 -12.37 16.41
C ASN A 201 -4.59 -10.86 16.38
N GLU A 202 -5.40 -10.04 17.04
CA GLU A 202 -5.12 -8.61 17.28
C GLU A 202 -4.11 -8.45 18.43
N ALA A 203 -4.13 -9.36 19.42
CA ALA A 203 -3.07 -9.46 20.43
C ALA A 203 -1.79 -10.16 19.90
N ALA A 204 -1.90 -10.96 18.83
CA ALA A 204 -0.80 -11.66 18.17
C ALA A 204 -0.91 -11.56 16.63
N ASP A 205 -0.48 -10.42 16.07
CA ASP A 205 -0.07 -10.18 14.66
C ASP A 205 -0.61 -11.20 13.62
N GLY A 206 -1.93 -11.39 13.58
CA GLY A 206 -2.56 -12.45 12.80
C GLY A 206 -3.26 -11.95 11.52
N PRO A 207 -3.51 -12.86 10.56
CA PRO A 207 -3.41 -12.61 9.11
C PRO A 207 -4.57 -11.87 8.43
N SER A 208 -5.48 -11.20 9.14
CA SER A 208 -6.58 -10.45 8.51
C SER A 208 -6.14 -9.08 7.96
N GLU A 209 -5.34 -8.31 8.71
CA GLU A 209 -4.82 -7.01 8.26
C GLU A 209 -3.76 -7.14 7.16
N ILE A 210 -3.00 -8.25 7.18
CA ILE A 210 -1.98 -8.59 6.17
C ILE A 210 -2.53 -8.59 4.72
N LYS A 211 -3.87 -8.66 4.53
CA LYS A 211 -4.52 -8.80 3.22
C LYS A 211 -4.78 -7.47 2.50
N GLU A 212 -5.15 -6.39 3.19
CA GLU A 212 -5.28 -5.06 2.57
C GLU A 212 -3.90 -4.46 2.30
N HIS A 213 -2.95 -4.62 3.23
CA HIS A 213 -1.56 -4.21 3.05
C HIS A 213 -0.89 -4.85 1.84
N GLN A 214 -1.35 -6.03 1.43
CA GLN A 214 -0.81 -6.70 0.25
C GLN A 214 -1.12 -5.94 -1.05
N PHE A 215 -2.27 -5.28 -1.16
CA PHE A 215 -2.60 -4.50 -2.37
C PHE A 215 -1.87 -3.18 -2.41
N ASP A 216 -1.76 -2.50 -1.27
CA ASP A 216 -0.95 -1.29 -1.15
C ASP A 216 0.52 -1.58 -1.46
N TRP A 217 1.05 -2.71 -1.01
CA TRP A 217 2.38 -3.19 -1.38
C TRP A 217 2.52 -3.45 -2.88
N ILE A 218 1.59 -4.18 -3.49
CA ILE A 218 1.65 -4.44 -4.93
C ILE A 218 1.58 -3.11 -5.71
N ALA A 219 0.69 -2.19 -5.33
CA ALA A 219 0.57 -0.87 -5.93
C ALA A 219 1.85 -0.04 -5.78
N PHE A 220 2.47 -0.06 -4.60
CA PHE A 220 3.76 0.56 -4.33
C PHE A 220 4.84 0.06 -5.29
N VAL A 221 4.98 -1.27 -5.43
CA VAL A 221 5.98 -1.86 -6.35
C VAL A 221 5.67 -1.50 -7.79
N MET A 222 4.39 -1.57 -8.18
CA MET A 222 3.99 -1.35 -9.56
C MET A 222 4.15 0.09 -9.99
N GLN A 223 3.87 1.09 -9.14
CA GLN A 223 4.13 2.50 -9.51
C GLN A 223 5.62 2.77 -9.73
N PHE A 224 6.50 2.15 -8.95
CA PHE A 224 7.95 2.24 -9.19
C PHE A 224 8.36 1.53 -10.49
N ARG A 225 7.80 0.35 -10.78
CA ARG A 225 8.03 -0.36 -12.05
C ARG A 225 7.58 0.44 -13.26
N GLN A 226 6.46 1.15 -13.18
CA GLN A 226 5.99 2.03 -14.25
C GLN A 226 6.99 3.14 -14.59
N ARG A 227 7.80 3.56 -13.61
CA ARG A 227 8.84 4.58 -13.71
C ARG A 227 10.23 4.02 -14.03
N GLY A 228 10.34 2.71 -14.24
CA GLY A 228 11.61 2.06 -14.56
C GLY A 228 12.44 1.63 -13.33
N TRP A 229 11.88 1.74 -12.13
CA TRP A 229 12.48 1.25 -10.88
C TRP A 229 11.99 -0.15 -10.52
N MET A 230 12.58 -0.81 -9.52
CA MET A 230 12.13 -2.14 -9.03
C MET A 230 11.85 -3.21 -10.13
N ASN A 231 12.56 -3.16 -11.25
CA ASN A 231 12.30 -3.98 -12.45
C ASN A 231 13.52 -4.79 -12.93
N ARG A 232 14.64 -4.70 -12.21
CA ARG A 232 15.89 -5.42 -12.49
C ARG A 232 16.69 -5.57 -11.20
N PHE A 233 17.71 -6.42 -11.23
CA PHE A 233 18.73 -6.43 -10.18
C PHE A 233 19.50 -5.10 -10.16
N TYR A 234 19.67 -4.57 -8.96
CA TYR A 234 20.50 -3.41 -8.67
C TYR A 234 21.76 -3.86 -7.96
N ASN A 235 22.91 -3.35 -8.42
CA ASN A 235 24.19 -3.72 -7.81
C ASN A 235 24.44 -2.94 -6.50
N LYS A 236 25.44 -3.37 -5.73
CA LYS A 236 25.78 -2.76 -4.44
C LYS A 236 26.15 -1.27 -4.57
N ALA A 237 26.83 -0.87 -5.63
CA ALA A 237 27.23 0.53 -5.83
C ALA A 237 26.00 1.42 -6.03
N GLU A 238 25.01 0.99 -6.81
CA GLU A 238 23.74 1.70 -6.99
C GLU A 238 22.99 1.86 -5.66
N LYS A 239 22.89 0.77 -4.88
CA LYS A 239 22.22 0.76 -3.58
C LYS A 239 22.97 1.63 -2.55
N PHE A 240 24.29 1.53 -2.49
CA PHE A 240 25.12 2.31 -1.57
C PHE A 240 25.08 3.80 -1.92
N GLN A 241 25.16 4.16 -3.20
CA GLN A 241 25.03 5.57 -3.63
C GLN A 241 23.69 6.14 -3.17
N TYR A 242 22.60 5.40 -3.33
CA TYR A 242 21.29 5.81 -2.86
C TYR A 242 21.21 5.90 -1.33
N LEU A 243 21.76 4.93 -0.60
CA LEU A 243 21.84 4.99 0.87
C LEU A 243 22.55 6.27 1.34
N THR A 244 23.70 6.59 0.74
CA THR A 244 24.47 7.79 1.10
C THR A 244 23.78 9.11 0.72
N SER A 245 22.86 9.13 -0.25
CA SER A 245 22.14 10.35 -0.65
C SER A 245 20.89 10.59 0.18
N GLU A 246 20.20 9.53 0.61
CA GLU A 246 18.88 9.65 1.24
C GLU A 246 18.88 9.42 2.75
N PHE A 247 19.84 8.67 3.28
CA PHE A 247 19.82 8.19 4.67
C PHE A 247 21.06 8.60 5.44
N GLU A 248 20.89 8.72 6.74
CA GLU A 248 21.98 8.90 7.69
C GLU A 248 21.93 7.83 8.80
N ILE A 249 23.07 7.55 9.42
CA ILE A 249 23.13 6.73 10.64
C ILE A 249 22.22 7.36 11.71
N GLY A 250 21.37 6.54 12.32
CA GLY A 250 20.33 6.93 13.27
C GLY A 250 18.97 7.23 12.65
N ASP A 251 18.84 7.23 11.31
CA ASP A 251 17.52 7.35 10.68
C ASP A 251 16.65 6.12 11.00
N VAL A 252 15.35 6.36 11.20
CA VAL A 252 14.35 5.30 11.40
C VAL A 252 13.74 4.91 10.07
N VAL A 253 13.64 3.61 9.83
CA VAL A 253 13.10 2.96 8.63
C VAL A 253 12.18 1.81 9.03
N LEU A 254 11.44 1.28 8.05
CA LEU A 254 10.74 0.01 8.15
C LEU A 254 11.58 -1.07 7.47
N LEU A 255 11.89 -2.14 8.20
CA LEU A 255 12.47 -3.37 7.70
C LEU A 255 11.32 -4.32 7.35
N TYR A 256 11.19 -4.63 6.07
CA TYR A 256 10.20 -5.58 5.57
C TYR A 256 10.83 -6.93 5.24
N GLU A 257 10.10 -7.98 5.54
CA GLU A 257 10.33 -9.32 5.00
C GLU A 257 9.19 -9.69 4.05
N ARG A 258 9.52 -10.41 2.98
CA ARG A 258 8.54 -10.94 2.03
C ARG A 258 8.90 -12.33 1.54
N ILE A 259 7.88 -13.02 1.05
CA ILE A 259 7.98 -14.38 0.52
C ILE A 259 7.48 -14.43 -0.93
N GLY A 260 8.12 -15.28 -1.74
CA GLY A 260 7.66 -15.60 -3.10
C GLY A 260 7.81 -14.47 -4.13
N ALA A 261 8.73 -13.53 -3.90
CA ALA A 261 9.04 -12.49 -4.89
C ALA A 261 9.72 -13.07 -6.14
N THR A 262 9.29 -12.64 -7.31
CA THR A 262 9.85 -13.01 -8.62
C THR A 262 9.91 -11.77 -9.53
N GLU A 263 10.40 -11.93 -10.76
CA GLU A 263 10.43 -10.85 -11.74
C GLU A 263 9.03 -10.28 -12.02
N SER A 264 8.02 -11.14 -12.14
CA SER A 264 6.64 -10.76 -12.44
C SER A 264 5.77 -10.58 -11.19
N ASN A 265 6.18 -11.09 -10.03
CA ASN A 265 5.40 -11.05 -8.80
C ASN A 265 6.16 -10.28 -7.69
N PRO A 266 5.62 -9.18 -7.15
CA PRO A 266 6.20 -8.47 -6.00
C PRO A 266 6.44 -9.31 -4.74
N GLY A 267 5.83 -10.51 -4.64
CA GLY A 267 5.84 -11.33 -3.44
C GLY A 267 4.81 -10.83 -2.41
N LYS A 268 4.63 -11.63 -1.35
CA LYS A 268 3.75 -11.30 -0.23
C LYS A 268 4.55 -10.78 0.94
N LEU A 269 4.17 -9.63 1.52
CA LEU A 269 4.76 -9.16 2.77
C LEU A 269 4.43 -10.18 3.88
N SER A 270 5.46 -10.60 4.61
CA SER A 270 5.32 -11.49 5.76
C SER A 270 5.45 -10.74 7.07
N GLU A 271 6.41 -9.80 7.14
CA GLU A 271 6.74 -9.10 8.39
C GLU A 271 7.13 -7.64 8.09
N CYS A 272 6.92 -6.76 9.07
CA CYS A 272 7.32 -5.37 9.03
C CYS A 272 7.78 -4.93 10.44
N TYR A 273 8.98 -4.38 10.54
CA TYR A 273 9.54 -3.93 11.81
C TYR A 273 10.09 -2.52 11.69
N PRO A 274 9.83 -1.60 12.64
CA PRO A 274 10.60 -0.38 12.70
C PRO A 274 12.04 -0.71 13.08
N ALA A 275 12.97 -0.01 12.45
CA ALA A 275 14.39 -0.22 12.60
C ALA A 275 15.16 1.09 12.57
N VAL A 276 16.26 1.16 13.31
CA VAL A 276 17.24 2.25 13.28
C VAL A 276 18.44 1.81 12.45
N ILE A 277 18.89 2.68 11.56
CA ILE A 277 20.12 2.46 10.78
C ILE A 277 21.34 2.66 11.69
N GLU A 278 22.05 1.58 11.99
CA GLU A 278 23.27 1.61 12.81
C GLU A 278 24.51 1.99 11.99
N GLY A 279 24.50 1.64 10.70
CA GLY A 279 25.64 1.86 9.82
C GLY A 279 25.43 1.24 8.44
N PHE A 280 26.12 1.75 7.43
CA PHE A 280 26.20 1.13 6.12
C PHE A 280 27.51 1.50 5.43
N ASP A 281 27.97 0.58 4.57
CA ASP A 281 29.16 0.70 3.73
C ASP A 281 28.86 0.18 2.32
N GLU A 282 29.87 0.14 1.45
CA GLU A 282 29.73 -0.32 0.06
C GLU A 282 29.22 -1.77 -0.08
N ASP A 283 29.32 -2.58 0.98
CA ASP A 283 28.99 -4.00 0.95
C ASP A 283 27.71 -4.33 1.72
N SER A 284 27.36 -3.54 2.73
CA SER A 284 26.42 -3.96 3.76
C SER A 284 25.70 -2.82 4.45
N ILE A 285 24.58 -3.17 5.10
CA ILE A 285 23.82 -2.29 6.00
C ILE A 285 23.54 -3.02 7.31
N SER A 286 23.68 -2.31 8.42
CA SER A 286 23.38 -2.76 9.77
C SER A 286 22.18 -2.01 10.32
N LEU A 287 21.21 -2.75 10.82
CA LEU A 287 19.95 -2.24 11.36
C LEU A 287 19.71 -2.83 12.75
N THR A 288 19.23 -2.03 13.69
CA THR A 288 18.59 -2.53 14.91
C THR A 288 17.08 -2.43 14.73
N TYR A 289 16.39 -3.55 14.64
CA TYR A 289 14.93 -3.58 14.48
C TYR A 289 14.22 -4.04 15.75
N TYR A 290 12.97 -3.61 15.90
CA TYR A 290 12.16 -3.83 17.10
C TYR A 290 10.95 -4.70 16.71
N PRO A 291 10.96 -6.01 17.02
CA PRO A 291 9.91 -6.94 16.58
C PRO A 291 8.54 -6.69 17.19
N ARG A 292 8.46 -5.94 18.29
CA ARG A 292 7.22 -5.65 19.02
C ARG A 292 7.12 -4.17 19.26
N VAL A 293 6.08 -3.55 18.73
CA VAL A 293 5.91 -2.09 18.72
C VAL A 293 4.64 -1.75 19.48
N LYS A 294 4.75 -1.80 20.81
CA LYS A 294 3.68 -1.48 21.76
C LYS A 294 4.22 -0.49 22.77
N THR A 295 3.40 0.44 23.24
CA THR A 295 3.75 1.28 24.40
C THR A 295 3.79 0.42 25.66
N ARG A 296 4.49 0.88 26.70
CA ARG A 296 4.57 0.20 28.00
C ARG A 296 3.19 -0.04 28.59
N LEU A 297 2.31 0.96 28.53
CA LEU A 297 0.93 0.82 29.00
C LEU A 297 0.16 -0.25 28.23
N THR A 298 0.33 -0.28 26.90
CA THR A 298 -0.30 -1.32 26.06
C THR A 298 0.22 -2.70 26.43
N GLU A 299 1.53 -2.85 26.58
CA GLU A 299 2.17 -4.11 27.00
C GLU A 299 1.69 -4.54 28.40
N GLU A 300 1.64 -3.63 29.37
CA GLU A 300 1.16 -3.88 30.73
C GLU A 300 -0.30 -4.37 30.73
N ILE A 301 -1.20 -3.66 30.04
CA ILE A 301 -2.62 -4.01 29.96
C ILE A 301 -2.82 -5.38 29.31
N GLU A 302 -2.08 -5.69 28.22
CA GLU A 302 -2.18 -6.99 27.57
C GLU A 302 -1.64 -8.13 28.45
N ILE A 303 -0.55 -7.89 29.17
CA ILE A 303 0.01 -8.85 30.12
C ILE A 303 -0.98 -9.11 31.25
N GLU A 304 -1.58 -8.05 31.82
CA GLU A 304 -2.61 -8.17 32.85
C GLU A 304 -3.86 -8.90 32.35
N ALA A 305 -4.34 -8.56 31.15
CA ALA A 305 -5.48 -9.20 30.52
C ALA A 305 -5.23 -10.71 30.34
N ILE A 306 -4.09 -11.10 29.77
CA ILE A 306 -3.72 -12.51 29.61
C ILE A 306 -3.53 -13.18 30.98
N ASN A 307 -2.96 -12.46 31.96
CA ASN A 307 -2.78 -12.97 33.31
C ASN A 307 -4.08 -13.06 34.15
N SER A 308 -5.18 -12.47 33.69
CA SER A 308 -6.50 -12.62 34.31
C SER A 308 -7.24 -13.90 33.90
N ILE A 309 -6.86 -14.49 32.76
CA ILE A 309 -7.47 -15.73 32.25
C ILE A 309 -7.03 -16.91 33.15
N PRO A 310 -7.90 -17.84 33.59
CA PRO A 310 -7.45 -19.02 34.33
C PRO A 310 -6.38 -19.82 33.57
N GLU A 311 -5.37 -20.34 34.27
CA GLU A 311 -4.20 -21.00 33.64
C GLU A 311 -4.62 -22.16 32.74
N GLU A 312 -5.60 -22.94 33.19
CA GLU A 312 -6.19 -24.06 32.46
C GLU A 312 -6.84 -23.66 31.12
N LEU A 313 -7.16 -22.37 30.95
CA LEU A 313 -7.72 -21.81 29.70
C LEU A 313 -6.66 -21.13 28.83
N ARG A 314 -5.43 -20.92 29.33
CA ARG A 314 -4.32 -20.33 28.56
C ARG A 314 -3.53 -21.37 27.77
N VAL A 315 -4.19 -22.36 27.17
CA VAL A 315 -3.52 -23.40 26.39
C VAL A 315 -3.77 -23.16 24.92
N ALA A 316 -2.74 -22.70 24.21
CA ALA A 316 -2.78 -22.66 22.76
C ALA A 316 -2.51 -24.08 22.24
N GLN A 317 -3.54 -24.69 21.65
CA GLN A 317 -3.50 -26.08 21.23
C GLN A 317 -2.80 -26.24 19.88
N LYS A 318 -2.00 -27.31 19.74
CA LYS A 318 -1.40 -27.74 18.47
C LYS A 318 -0.51 -26.69 17.78
N ILE A 319 0.23 -25.88 18.55
CA ILE A 319 1.19 -24.93 17.99
C ILE A 319 2.31 -25.70 17.28
N PRO A 320 2.64 -25.36 16.01
CA PRO A 320 3.79 -25.94 15.33
C PRO A 320 5.10 -25.51 16.00
N THR A 321 5.75 -26.45 16.69
CA THR A 321 7.08 -26.33 17.27
C THR A 321 8.08 -27.06 16.38
N TYR A 322 9.29 -26.52 16.22
CA TYR A 322 10.33 -27.14 15.40
C TYR A 322 11.42 -27.70 16.29
N VAL A 323 11.58 -29.02 16.29
CA VAL A 323 12.59 -29.70 17.11
C VAL A 323 13.63 -30.34 16.20
N ARG A 324 14.90 -30.23 16.60
CA ARG A 324 16.01 -30.89 15.90
C ARG A 324 16.25 -32.25 16.54
N GLU A 325 15.78 -33.32 15.89
CA GLU A 325 16.04 -34.68 16.37
C GLU A 325 17.55 -35.00 16.34
N LYS A 326 18.01 -35.69 17.39
CA LYS A 326 19.42 -36.04 17.56
C LYS A 326 19.89 -36.94 16.40
N GLY A 327 20.76 -36.41 15.56
CA GLY A 327 21.29 -37.11 14.37
C GLY A 327 20.66 -36.68 13.04
N ASN A 328 19.64 -35.82 13.06
CA ASN A 328 18.98 -35.31 11.86
C ASN A 328 19.36 -33.83 11.62
N ARG A 329 19.65 -33.47 10.36
CA ARG A 329 20.00 -32.08 9.98
C ARG A 329 18.77 -31.21 9.74
N THR A 330 17.60 -31.82 9.55
CA THR A 330 16.35 -31.15 9.23
C THR A 330 15.52 -30.90 10.49
N LEU A 331 14.88 -29.74 10.60
CA LEU A 331 13.90 -29.44 11.65
C LEU A 331 12.62 -30.22 11.37
N ILE A 332 12.11 -30.94 12.37
CA ILE A 332 10.84 -31.66 12.29
C ILE A 332 9.80 -30.80 13.01
N SER A 333 8.67 -30.55 12.34
CA SER A 333 7.54 -29.86 12.95
C SER A 333 6.75 -30.85 13.82
N HIS A 334 6.68 -30.56 15.11
CA HIS A 334 5.78 -31.16 16.08
C HIS A 334 4.62 -30.20 16.34
N ARG A 335 3.49 -30.72 16.84
CA ARG A 335 2.36 -29.90 17.27
C ARG A 335 2.14 -30.16 18.74
N ASP A 336 2.52 -29.18 19.56
CA ASP A 336 2.41 -29.29 21.01
C ASP A 336 1.40 -28.27 21.53
N ASP A 337 0.72 -28.64 22.62
CA ASP A 337 -0.10 -27.70 23.38
C ASP A 337 0.84 -26.87 24.26
N LYS A 338 0.80 -25.54 24.13
CA LYS A 338 1.67 -24.64 24.87
C LYS A 338 0.84 -23.76 25.80
N ILE A 339 1.20 -23.73 27.07
CA ILE A 339 0.63 -22.75 28.00
C ILE A 339 1.18 -21.37 27.59
N MET A 340 0.28 -20.47 27.25
CA MET A 340 0.56 -19.07 26.97
C MET A 340 0.77 -18.39 28.33
N ARG A 341 2.03 -18.17 28.68
CA ARG A 341 2.42 -17.32 29.80
C ARG A 341 3.29 -16.20 29.25
N TYR A 342 3.03 -14.99 29.71
CA TYR A 342 4.04 -13.94 29.64
C TYR A 342 4.93 -14.09 30.86
N ASP A 343 6.20 -14.42 30.63
CA ASP A 343 7.24 -14.15 31.63
C ASP A 343 7.40 -12.63 31.75
N GLN A 344 7.74 -12.13 32.94
CA GLN A 344 7.84 -10.70 33.25
C GLN A 344 9.03 -10.00 32.55
N GLU A 345 9.60 -10.59 31.50
CA GLU A 345 10.67 -9.96 30.72
C GLU A 345 10.03 -8.96 29.75
N THR A 346 10.46 -7.70 29.83
CA THR A 346 10.03 -6.64 28.91
C THR A 346 10.30 -7.10 27.47
N TYR A 347 9.24 -7.22 26.66
CA TYR A 347 9.34 -7.78 25.31
C TYR A 347 9.74 -6.75 24.26
N PHE A 348 9.90 -5.49 24.66
CA PHE A 348 10.54 -4.49 23.83
C PHE A 348 12.06 -4.67 23.88
N PHE A 349 12.61 -5.28 22.84
CA PHE A 349 14.05 -5.42 22.67
C PHE A 349 14.45 -5.21 21.21
N GLY A 350 15.59 -4.55 21.02
CA GLY A 350 16.21 -4.39 19.72
C GLY A 350 16.98 -5.64 19.31
N LYS A 351 16.88 -6.03 18.04
CA LYS A 351 17.74 -7.03 17.40
C LYS A 351 18.59 -6.36 16.34
N THR A 352 19.90 -6.43 16.50
CA THR A 352 20.83 -5.93 15.49
C THR A 352 21.13 -7.01 14.45
N VAL A 353 20.94 -6.66 13.18
CA VAL A 353 21.22 -7.52 12.02
C VAL A 353 22.08 -6.77 11.02
N LYS A 354 22.88 -7.52 10.27
CA LYS A 354 23.71 -7.00 9.19
C LYS A 354 23.38 -7.72 7.90
N PHE A 355 22.97 -6.98 6.88
CA PHE A 355 22.60 -7.50 5.58
C PHE A 355 23.64 -7.18 4.52
N ASN A 356 23.86 -8.10 3.58
CA ASN A 356 24.66 -7.85 2.38
C ASN A 356 23.81 -7.10 1.35
N LEU A 357 24.34 -6.03 0.74
CA LEU A 357 23.59 -5.24 -0.25
C LEU A 357 23.25 -6.00 -1.54
N ASN A 358 23.90 -7.15 -1.82
CA ASN A 358 23.45 -8.02 -2.92
C ASN A 358 22.11 -8.69 -2.63
N ASP A 359 21.84 -9.01 -1.35
CA ASP A 359 20.69 -9.81 -0.91
C ASP A 359 19.63 -8.97 -0.18
N PHE A 360 19.82 -7.65 -0.15
CA PHE A 360 18.97 -6.70 0.57
C PHE A 360 18.50 -5.58 -0.34
N GLY A 361 17.19 -5.35 -0.39
CA GLY A 361 16.59 -4.26 -1.13
C GLY A 361 16.66 -2.94 -0.37
N VAL A 362 16.77 -1.82 -1.11
CA VAL A 362 16.75 -0.48 -0.53
C VAL A 362 15.74 0.35 -1.31
N GLU A 363 14.53 0.55 -0.76
CA GLU A 363 13.48 1.37 -1.39
C GLU A 363 13.24 0.98 -2.86
N ARG A 364 13.27 1.95 -3.79
CA ARG A 364 13.12 1.80 -5.24
C ARG A 364 14.22 0.94 -5.91
N TYR A 365 15.32 0.66 -5.19
CA TYR A 365 16.38 -0.27 -5.59
C TYR A 365 16.15 -1.70 -5.08
N THR A 366 14.92 -2.02 -4.66
CA THR A 366 14.48 -3.37 -4.33
C THR A 366 13.88 -4.05 -5.57
N TYR A 367 14.19 -5.31 -5.82
CA TYR A 367 13.63 -6.10 -6.91
C TYR A 367 13.01 -7.41 -6.44
N ASN A 368 13.81 -8.44 -6.17
CA ASN A 368 13.36 -9.77 -5.75
C ASN A 368 13.98 -10.24 -4.42
N GLU A 369 14.70 -9.37 -3.72
CA GLU A 369 15.27 -9.62 -2.39
C GLU A 369 14.15 -9.88 -1.38
N ASN A 370 14.34 -10.83 -0.46
CA ASN A 370 13.33 -11.16 0.56
C ASN A 370 13.30 -10.15 1.71
N ASN A 371 14.40 -9.43 1.94
CA ASN A 371 14.51 -8.40 2.96
C ASN A 371 14.80 -7.07 2.29
N PHE A 372 14.15 -6.01 2.75
CA PHE A 372 14.40 -4.67 2.24
C PHE A 372 14.00 -3.61 3.25
N LEU A 373 14.57 -2.41 3.12
CA LEU A 373 14.14 -1.26 3.90
C LEU A 373 13.29 -0.30 3.09
N GLN A 374 12.43 0.43 3.81
CA GLN A 374 11.66 1.57 3.32
C GLN A 374 11.62 2.68 4.37
N GLN A 375 11.48 3.92 3.93
CA GLN A 375 11.10 5.04 4.79
C GLN A 375 9.69 4.81 5.31
N LEU A 376 9.39 5.37 6.49
CA LEU A 376 8.03 5.31 7.01
C LEU A 376 7.07 6.05 6.08
N PHE A 377 5.91 5.45 5.83
CA PHE A 377 4.81 6.05 5.09
C PHE A 377 3.50 5.78 5.83
N GLU A 378 2.49 6.62 5.59
CA GLU A 378 1.21 6.59 6.29
C GLU A 378 0.18 5.81 5.47
N THR A 379 0.18 4.49 5.59
CA THR A 379 -0.89 3.64 5.03
C THR A 379 -1.63 2.86 6.10
N ASP A 380 -0.95 2.58 7.21
CA ASP A 380 -1.40 1.72 8.28
C ASP A 380 -1.08 2.33 9.65
N GLY A 381 -1.29 1.54 10.70
CA GLY A 381 -1.12 1.96 12.07
C GLY A 381 -1.37 0.82 13.04
N SER A 382 -1.38 1.14 14.32
CA SER A 382 -1.68 0.17 15.36
C SER A 382 -2.49 0.80 16.49
N TYR A 383 -3.23 -0.05 17.20
CA TYR A 383 -3.95 0.37 18.39
C TYR A 383 -3.01 0.38 19.58
N GLN A 384 -3.04 1.47 20.35
CA GLN A 384 -2.24 1.67 21.54
C GLN A 384 -3.14 2.17 22.67
N PHE A 385 -2.90 1.70 23.89
CA PHE A 385 -3.50 2.29 25.08
C PHE A 385 -2.75 3.56 25.47
N ILE A 386 -3.53 4.61 25.79
CA ILE A 386 -3.01 5.87 26.33
C ILE A 386 -3.71 6.26 27.64
N PRO A 387 -2.98 6.87 28.57
CA PRO A 387 -3.59 7.38 29.80
C PRO A 387 -4.40 8.64 29.50
N THR A 388 -5.64 8.70 30.01
CA THR A 388 -6.50 9.89 29.92
C THR A 388 -7.06 10.27 31.29
N ASN A 389 -7.67 11.45 31.39
CA ASN A 389 -8.33 11.90 32.62
C ASN A 389 -9.52 11.00 33.05
N GLU A 390 -10.03 10.19 32.13
CA GLU A 390 -11.15 9.26 32.35
C GLU A 390 -10.68 7.80 32.53
N GLY A 391 -9.36 7.58 32.63
CA GLY A 391 -8.73 6.25 32.63
C GLY A 391 -8.04 5.94 31.30
N ASP A 392 -7.51 4.72 31.18
CA ASP A 392 -6.80 4.29 29.99
C ASP A 392 -7.78 4.05 28.84
N LYS A 393 -7.46 4.57 27.65
CA LYS A 393 -8.28 4.42 26.45
C LYS A 393 -7.48 3.84 25.31
N LEU A 394 -8.12 2.97 24.54
CA LEU A 394 -7.58 2.48 23.28
C LEU A 394 -7.68 3.58 22.22
N ALA A 395 -6.60 3.78 21.48
CA ALA A 395 -6.54 4.75 20.41
C ALA A 395 -5.79 4.18 19.21
N PHE A 396 -6.24 4.55 18.02
CA PHE A 396 -5.50 4.22 16.79
C PHE A 396 -4.41 5.25 16.53
N PHE A 397 -3.20 4.76 16.25
CA PHE A 397 -2.02 5.55 15.90
C PHE A 397 -1.61 5.16 14.48
N SER A 398 -1.35 6.13 13.60
CA SER A 398 -0.67 5.84 12.33
C SER A 398 0.72 5.25 12.58
N THR A 399 1.28 4.51 11.64
CA THR A 399 2.62 3.89 11.77
C THR A 399 3.71 4.88 12.23
N ILE A 400 3.67 6.12 11.73
CA ILE A 400 4.61 7.16 12.17
C ILE A 400 4.42 7.52 13.65
N ASP A 401 3.17 7.73 14.09
CA ASP A 401 2.89 8.03 15.49
C ASP A 401 3.16 6.83 16.39
N THR A 402 2.81 5.61 15.96
CA THR A 402 3.14 4.36 16.67
C THR A 402 4.64 4.28 16.91
N VAL A 403 5.45 4.39 15.86
CA VAL A 403 6.90 4.29 15.98
C VAL A 403 7.46 5.38 16.87
N TYR A 404 7.04 6.64 16.68
CA TYR A 404 7.50 7.74 17.51
C TYR A 404 7.17 7.52 18.99
N HIS A 405 5.90 7.26 19.31
CA HIS A 405 5.47 7.14 20.70
C HIS A 405 6.08 5.94 21.41
N VAL A 406 6.22 4.79 20.72
CA VAL A 406 6.88 3.62 21.29
C VAL A 406 8.39 3.88 21.49
N PHE A 407 9.07 4.48 20.51
CA PHE A 407 10.51 4.75 20.64
C PHE A 407 10.79 5.73 21.78
N GLU A 408 9.95 6.76 21.95
CA GLU A 408 10.06 7.70 23.06
C GLU A 408 9.79 7.04 24.42
N ASP A 409 8.77 6.18 24.51
CA ASP A 409 8.41 5.50 25.76
C ASP A 409 9.54 4.57 26.27
N TYR A 410 10.21 3.87 25.35
CA TYR A 410 11.33 2.99 25.67
C TYR A 410 12.71 3.67 25.63
N ASN A 411 12.79 4.98 25.36
CA ASN A 411 14.04 5.73 25.18
C ASN A 411 14.99 5.12 24.15
N VAL A 412 14.45 4.72 23.00
CA VAL A 412 15.26 4.26 21.85
C VAL A 412 16.16 5.40 21.38
N GLU A 413 17.43 5.10 21.11
CA GLU A 413 18.36 6.07 20.52
C GLU A 413 18.20 6.09 18.99
N TYR A 414 17.84 7.26 18.45
CA TYR A 414 17.74 7.51 17.01
C TYR A 414 17.92 9.01 16.73
N LYS A 415 18.01 9.41 15.45
CA LYS A 415 18.06 10.82 15.05
C LYS A 415 16.70 11.50 15.14
N LYS A 416 16.27 11.74 16.38
CA LYS A 416 14.96 12.33 16.70
C LYS A 416 14.66 13.63 15.95
N ASP A 417 15.57 14.59 15.93
CA ASP A 417 15.31 15.88 15.26
C ASP A 417 15.04 15.72 13.76
N ARG A 418 15.78 14.81 13.10
CA ARG A 418 15.59 14.49 11.67
C ARG A 418 14.30 13.74 11.43
N PHE A 419 13.94 12.81 12.32
CA PHE A 419 12.64 12.14 12.29
C PHE A 419 11.49 13.16 12.41
N LEU A 420 11.57 14.06 13.38
CA LEU A 420 10.58 15.09 13.63
C LEU A 420 10.42 16.05 12.44
N GLU A 421 11.53 16.51 11.88
CA GLU A 421 11.54 17.37 10.70
C GLU A 421 10.89 16.68 9.49
N LYS A 422 11.29 15.43 9.21
CA LYS A 422 10.84 14.68 8.04
C LYS A 422 9.37 14.29 8.10
N TYR A 423 8.87 13.87 9.26
CA TYR A 423 7.55 13.26 9.36
C TYR A 423 6.48 14.16 9.97
N TYR A 424 6.87 15.16 10.76
CA TYR A 424 5.93 16.10 11.38
C TYR A 424 6.08 17.52 10.84
N TYR A 425 7.24 18.16 11.02
CA TYR A 425 7.35 19.61 10.84
C TYR A 425 7.28 20.05 9.37
N SER A 426 7.94 19.34 8.46
CA SER A 426 7.84 19.59 7.01
C SER A 426 6.42 19.43 6.45
N LYS A 427 5.54 18.71 7.16
CA LYS A 427 4.13 18.51 6.83
C LYS A 427 3.18 19.41 7.65
N ASN A 428 3.71 20.34 8.45
CA ASN A 428 2.97 21.17 9.39
C ASN A 428 2.11 20.36 10.39
N ARG A 429 2.66 19.27 10.89
CA ARG A 429 2.05 18.36 11.88
C ARG A 429 2.86 18.36 13.18
N LYS A 430 2.30 17.75 14.22
CA LYS A 430 2.97 17.51 15.51
C LYS A 430 2.83 16.04 15.89
N PRO A 431 3.73 15.49 16.71
CA PRO A 431 3.55 14.16 17.28
C PRO A 431 2.17 13.94 17.88
N GLY A 432 1.55 12.80 17.55
CA GLY A 432 0.20 12.45 17.96
C GLY A 432 -0.92 13.02 17.10
N TYR A 433 -0.63 13.60 15.92
CA TYR A 433 -1.66 14.16 15.03
C TYR A 433 -2.69 13.12 14.55
N SER A 434 -2.33 11.84 14.54
CA SER A 434 -3.20 10.75 14.08
C SER A 434 -3.96 10.05 15.21
N ILE A 435 -3.74 10.43 16.48
CA ILE A 435 -4.37 9.79 17.63
C ILE A 435 -5.89 9.97 17.54
N ARG A 436 -6.59 8.85 17.37
CA ARG A 436 -8.06 8.78 17.41
C ARG A 436 -8.47 7.90 18.57
N LEU A 437 -9.05 8.51 19.61
CA LEU A 437 -9.66 7.80 20.73
C LEU A 437 -10.86 6.99 20.21
N LEU A 438 -10.93 5.71 20.57
CA LEU A 438 -12.08 4.87 20.27
C LEU A 438 -13.02 4.78 21.48
N ASP A 439 -14.32 4.75 21.23
CA ASP A 439 -15.30 4.35 22.24
C ASP A 439 -15.28 2.81 22.37
N PRO A 440 -15.17 2.21 23.56
CA PRO A 440 -15.24 0.76 23.74
C PRO A 440 -16.53 0.11 23.21
N LYS A 441 -17.54 0.89 22.81
CA LYS A 441 -18.76 0.41 22.11
C LYS A 441 -18.65 0.36 20.58
N GLU A 442 -17.58 0.90 20.00
CA GLU A 442 -17.36 0.97 18.55
C GLU A 442 -16.35 -0.08 18.04
N GLY A 443 -15.83 -0.94 18.92
CA GLY A 443 -14.89 -2.05 18.60
C GLY A 443 -15.56 -3.41 18.44
#